data_AF-A0A919WBF8-F1
#
_entry.id   AF-A0A919WBF8-F1
#
_cell.length_a   1.000
_cell.length_b   1.000
_cell.length_c   1.000
_cell.angle_alpha   90.00
_cell.angle_beta   90.00
_cell.angle_gamma   90.00
#
_symmetry.space_group_name_H-M   'P 1'
#
loop_
_entity.id
_entity.type
_entity.pdbx_description
1 polymer ?
#
loop_
_entity_poly.entity_id
_entity_poly.type
_entity_poly.pdbx_seq_one_letter_code
_entity_poly.pdbx_strand_id
1 'polypeptide(L)'
;MADIVPPPPLPFDIEDLDHSQPAYRTFTGPAVTAEEANTAEWRRAVLAEQTAGIDQVNGLFLRWGLGFALSDPRTLAWVPSGRIGYWGGWGGSMGVVDLDRRMTIGYVMNRMGGDILGSDRSADYIGAVYEAMT
;
A
#
# COMPACT_ATOMS: atom_id res chain seq x y z
N MET A 1 -1.76 19.92 -9.35
CA MET A 1 -2.08 19.43 -7.99
C MET A 1 -3.37 20.11 -7.57
N ALA A 2 -4.30 19.39 -6.92
CA ALA A 2 -5.50 20.01 -6.39
C ALA A 2 -5.17 20.77 -5.10
N ASP A 3 -5.73 21.96 -4.93
CA ASP A 3 -5.53 22.76 -3.71
C ASP A 3 -6.26 22.11 -2.53
N ILE A 4 -5.54 21.94 -1.42
CA ILE A 4 -6.10 21.40 -0.19
C ILE A 4 -6.92 22.50 0.50
N VAL A 5 -8.23 22.28 0.66
CA VAL A 5 -9.10 23.11 1.49
C VAL A 5 -9.30 22.41 2.83
N PRO A 6 -9.01 23.06 3.99
CA PRO A 6 -9.16 22.43 5.29
C PRO A 6 -10.64 22.13 5.60
N PRO A 7 -10.93 21.03 6.34
CA PRO A 7 -12.29 20.71 6.75
C PRO A 7 -12.83 21.73 7.77
N PRO A 8 -14.16 21.88 7.88
CA PRO A 8 -14.78 22.65 8.97
C PRO A 8 -14.37 22.12 10.36
N PRO A 9 -14.45 22.95 11.42
CA PRO A 9 -14.20 22.51 12.79
C PRO A 9 -15.09 21.33 13.20
N LEU A 10 -14.61 20.48 14.11
CA LEU A 10 -15.39 19.38 14.65
C LEU A 10 -16.57 19.91 15.50
N PRO A 11 -17.71 19.19 15.53
CA PRO A 11 -18.91 19.61 16.25
C PRO A 11 -18.83 19.37 17.78
N PHE A 12 -17.69 18.90 18.29
CA PHE A 12 -17.45 18.61 19.70
C PHE A 12 -16.03 19.02 20.09
N ASP A 13 -15.83 19.31 21.37
CA ASP A 13 -14.50 19.50 21.93
C ASP A 13 -13.84 18.14 22.15
N ILE A 14 -12.58 18.02 21.71
CA ILE A 14 -11.79 16.80 21.85
C ILE A 14 -11.38 16.60 23.32
N GLU A 15 -11.20 17.69 24.08
CA GLU A 15 -10.79 17.65 25.49
C GLU A 15 -11.84 16.98 26.39
N ASP A 16 -13.11 16.98 25.97
CA ASP A 16 -14.24 16.42 26.71
C ASP A 16 -14.52 14.94 26.40
N LEU A 17 -13.80 14.33 25.45
CA LEU A 17 -14.01 12.93 25.07
C LEU A 17 -13.49 11.97 26.16
N ASP A 18 -14.21 10.89 26.42
CA ASP A 18 -13.75 9.81 27.32
C ASP A 18 -12.51 9.11 26.73
N HIS A 19 -11.37 9.21 27.44
CA HIS A 19 -10.05 8.71 27.01
C HIS A 19 -9.98 7.19 26.81
N SER A 20 -10.94 6.44 27.37
CA SER A 20 -11.01 4.99 27.21
C SER A 20 -11.70 4.56 25.92
N GLN A 21 -12.47 5.45 25.29
CA GLN A 21 -13.28 5.14 24.12
C GLN A 21 -12.44 5.16 22.83
N PRO A 22 -12.81 4.35 21.83
CA PRO A 22 -12.19 4.40 20.51
C PRO A 22 -12.21 5.80 19.89
N ALA A 23 -13.26 6.58 20.15
CA ALA A 23 -13.42 7.95 19.63
C ALA A 23 -12.25 8.86 20.03
N TYR A 24 -11.84 8.87 21.31
CA TYR A 24 -10.70 9.66 21.76
C TYR A 24 -9.44 9.25 20.98
N ARG A 25 -9.13 7.95 20.90
CA ARG A 25 -7.96 7.45 20.14
C ARG A 25 -8.00 7.80 18.66
N THR A 26 -9.19 7.87 18.06
CA THR A 26 -9.36 8.24 16.65
C THR A 26 -9.09 9.73 16.42
N PHE A 27 -9.59 10.61 17.30
CA PHE A 27 -9.46 12.06 17.13
C PHE A 27 -8.19 12.66 17.74
N THR A 28 -7.54 11.96 18.68
CA THR A 28 -6.26 12.36 19.31
C THR A 28 -5.09 11.48 18.90
N GLY A 29 -5.25 10.67 17.85
CA GLY A 29 -4.10 10.09 17.17
C GLY A 29 -3.13 11.22 16.76
N PRO A 30 -1.84 10.92 16.50
CA PRO A 30 -0.89 11.94 16.06
C PRO A 30 -1.54 12.77 14.95
N ALA A 31 -1.62 14.09 15.13
CA ALA A 31 -2.18 14.98 14.13
C ALA A 31 -1.21 14.99 12.96
N VAL A 32 -1.48 14.14 11.97
CA VAL A 32 -0.62 14.01 10.80
C VAL A 32 -1.01 15.09 9.79
N THR A 33 -0.07 15.95 9.39
CA THR A 33 -0.34 16.87 8.27
C THR A 33 -0.25 16.12 6.95
N ALA A 34 -0.93 16.63 5.91
CA ALA A 34 -0.86 16.01 4.59
C ALA A 34 0.58 15.95 4.03
N GLU A 35 1.42 16.91 4.43
CA GLU A 35 2.83 16.98 4.05
C GLU A 35 3.66 15.85 4.65
N GLU A 36 3.31 15.36 5.85
CA GLU A 36 4.04 14.25 6.48
C GLU A 36 3.96 12.98 5.65
N ALA A 37 2.85 12.75 4.92
CA ALA A 37 2.71 11.64 3.99
C ALA A 37 3.75 11.67 2.84
N ASN A 38 4.34 12.84 2.57
CA ASN A 38 5.37 13.03 1.55
C ASN A 38 6.80 12.82 2.07
N THR A 39 6.98 12.59 3.37
CA THR A 39 8.31 12.41 3.97
C THR A 39 8.89 11.02 3.65
N ALA A 40 10.23 10.92 3.65
CA ALA A 40 10.89 9.63 3.52
C ALA A 40 10.62 8.71 4.73
N GLU A 41 10.42 9.29 5.91
CA GLU A 41 10.07 8.56 7.12
C GLU A 41 8.69 7.92 7.02
N TRP A 42 7.69 8.67 6.55
CA TRP A 42 6.36 8.12 6.30
C TRP A 42 6.38 6.97 5.29
N ARG A 43 7.06 7.15 4.14
CA ARG A 43 7.19 6.08 3.13
C ARG A 43 7.84 4.82 3.71
N ARG A 44 8.84 4.97 4.58
CA ARG A 44 9.47 3.83 5.27
C ARG A 44 8.52 3.18 6.29
N ALA A 45 7.77 3.98 7.05
CA ALA A 45 6.81 3.48 8.03
C ALA A 45 5.67 2.69 7.35
N VAL A 46 5.17 3.19 6.22
CA VAL A 46 4.10 2.52 5.45
C VAL A 46 4.54 1.15 4.92
N LEU A 47 5.82 0.99 4.56
CA LEU A 47 6.37 -0.29 4.11
C LEU A 47 6.99 -1.13 5.24
N ALA A 48 6.89 -0.71 6.50
CA ALA A 48 7.34 -1.51 7.63
C ALA A 48 6.37 -2.69 7.85
N GLU A 49 6.92 -3.90 7.95
CA GLU A 49 6.13 -5.11 8.16
C GLU A 49 5.34 -5.04 9.47
N GLN A 50 4.03 -5.21 9.37
CA GLN A 50 3.09 -5.32 10.47
C GLN A 50 2.82 -6.79 10.82
N THR A 51 2.66 -7.64 9.80
CA THR A 51 2.42 -9.08 9.94
C THR A 51 2.94 -9.85 8.73
N ALA A 52 3.21 -11.15 8.91
CA ALA A 52 3.57 -12.06 7.83
C ALA A 52 2.95 -13.44 8.06
N GLY A 53 2.28 -14.00 7.05
CA GLY A 53 1.64 -15.31 7.17
C GLY A 53 0.70 -15.64 6.03
N ILE A 54 0.02 -16.78 6.14
CA ILE A 54 -1.07 -17.14 5.23
C ILE A 54 -2.27 -16.25 5.53
N ASP A 55 -2.64 -15.42 4.57
CA ASP A 55 -3.85 -14.63 4.61
C ASP A 55 -5.07 -15.56 4.62
N GLN A 56 -5.96 -15.38 5.59
CA GLN A 56 -7.08 -16.29 5.81
C GLN A 56 -8.21 -16.10 4.80
N VAL A 57 -8.21 -15.02 4.01
CA VAL A 57 -9.25 -14.73 3.02
C VAL A 57 -8.84 -15.27 1.66
N ASN A 58 -7.62 -14.96 1.22
CA ASN A 58 -7.14 -15.35 -0.12
C ASN A 58 -6.23 -16.59 -0.14
N GLY A 59 -5.71 -17.04 1.01
CA GLY A 59 -4.85 -18.22 1.13
C GLY A 59 -3.41 -18.02 0.67
N LEU A 60 -3.02 -16.82 0.24
CA LEU A 60 -1.66 -16.50 -0.18
C LEU A 60 -0.78 -16.18 1.03
N PHE A 61 0.54 -16.41 0.91
CA PHE A 61 1.48 -15.92 1.91
C PHE A 61 1.73 -14.43 1.69
N LEU A 62 1.28 -13.57 2.60
CA LEU A 62 1.46 -12.13 2.47
C LEU A 62 2.25 -11.59 3.66
N ARG A 63 3.14 -10.65 3.33
CA ARG A 63 3.76 -9.75 4.30
C ARG A 63 3.03 -8.43 4.18
N TRP A 64 2.43 -7.94 5.25
CA TRP A 64 1.60 -6.74 5.24
C TRP A 64 2.36 -5.55 5.81
N GLY A 65 2.43 -4.46 5.04
CA GLY A 65 2.68 -3.12 5.56
C GLY A 65 1.37 -2.40 5.90
N LEU A 66 1.41 -1.07 5.97
CA LEU A 66 0.21 -0.27 6.15
C LEU A 66 -0.48 -0.03 4.80
N GLY A 67 -1.42 -0.92 4.44
CA GLY A 67 -2.21 -0.82 3.21
C GLY A 67 -1.55 -1.39 1.95
N PHE A 68 -0.33 -1.91 2.05
CA PHE A 68 0.39 -2.58 0.96
C PHE A 68 0.76 -4.01 1.36
N ALA A 69 0.71 -4.94 0.40
CA ALA A 69 1.50 -6.15 0.51
C ALA A 69 2.97 -5.82 0.20
N LEU A 70 3.90 -6.46 0.90
CA LEU A 70 5.34 -6.27 0.74
C LEU A 70 5.92 -7.39 -0.13
N SER A 71 6.97 -7.07 -0.90
CA SER A 71 7.62 -8.06 -1.78
C SER A 71 8.01 -9.34 -1.02
N ASP A 72 7.60 -10.49 -1.59
CA ASP A 72 7.99 -11.82 -1.15
C ASP A 72 7.92 -12.78 -2.35
N PRO A 73 9.02 -13.48 -2.69
CA PRO A 73 9.06 -14.35 -3.85
C PRO A 73 8.15 -15.59 -3.73
N ARG A 74 7.65 -15.92 -2.52
CA ARG A 74 6.66 -16.99 -2.34
C ARG A 74 5.32 -16.66 -2.97
N THR A 75 5.03 -15.37 -3.17
CA THR A 75 3.75 -14.91 -3.72
C THR A 75 3.93 -14.26 -5.08
N LEU A 76 4.90 -13.35 -5.23
CA LEU A 76 5.23 -12.73 -6.51
C LEU A 76 6.69 -13.00 -6.87
N ALA A 77 6.96 -14.15 -7.48
CA ALA A 77 8.32 -14.55 -7.87
C ALA A 77 8.97 -13.59 -8.89
N TRP A 78 8.17 -12.82 -9.62
CA TRP A 78 8.58 -11.87 -10.66
C TRP A 78 8.79 -10.44 -10.13
N VAL A 79 8.55 -10.18 -8.84
CA VAL A 79 8.94 -8.93 -8.17
C VAL A 79 10.19 -9.21 -7.32
N PRO A 80 11.29 -8.44 -7.48
CA PRO A 80 12.49 -8.66 -6.67
C PRO A 80 12.23 -8.36 -5.19
N SER A 81 13.11 -8.85 -4.32
CA SER A 81 13.11 -8.45 -2.91
C SER A 81 13.62 -7.01 -2.76
N GLY A 82 13.06 -6.28 -1.79
CA GLY A 82 13.52 -4.93 -1.45
C GLY A 82 12.48 -4.13 -0.68
N ARG A 83 12.67 -2.81 -0.61
CA ARG A 83 11.69 -1.85 -0.07
C ARG A 83 10.59 -1.59 -1.10
N ILE A 84 9.77 -2.62 -1.29
CA ILE A 84 8.76 -2.68 -2.34
C ILE A 84 7.40 -3.01 -1.72
N GLY A 85 6.43 -2.14 -2.00
CA GLY A 85 5.02 -2.35 -1.68
C GLY A 85 4.18 -2.52 -2.96
N TYR A 86 3.15 -3.35 -2.92
CA TYR A 86 2.28 -3.58 -4.05
C TYR A 86 0.84 -3.90 -3.61
N TRP A 87 -0.08 -3.80 -4.56
CA TRP A 87 -1.36 -4.47 -4.48
C TRP A 87 -1.89 -4.79 -5.88
N GLY A 88 -2.79 -5.78 -5.95
CA GLY A 88 -3.49 -6.16 -7.16
C GLY A 88 -4.99 -5.93 -7.04
N GLY A 89 -5.61 -5.56 -8.17
CA GLY A 89 -7.06 -5.48 -8.31
C GLY A 89 -7.59 -6.72 -9.01
N TRP A 90 -8.79 -7.16 -8.62
CA TRP A 90 -9.46 -8.30 -9.25
C TRP A 90 -9.60 -8.09 -10.76
N GLY A 91 -9.32 -9.15 -11.52
CA GLY A 91 -9.21 -9.11 -12.97
C GLY A 91 -7.78 -8.96 -13.46
N GLY A 92 -6.87 -8.43 -12.62
CA GLY A 92 -5.41 -8.48 -12.80
C GLY A 92 -4.66 -7.16 -12.95
N SER A 93 -5.27 -6.02 -12.57
CA SER A 93 -4.55 -4.75 -12.51
C SER A 93 -3.55 -4.78 -11.36
N MET A 94 -2.43 -4.08 -11.48
CA MET A 94 -1.37 -4.08 -10.46
C MET A 94 -0.80 -2.68 -10.26
N GLY A 95 -0.47 -2.35 -9.01
CA GLY A 95 0.37 -1.22 -8.66
C GLY A 95 1.56 -1.69 -7.84
N VAL A 96 2.77 -1.25 -8.19
CA VAL A 96 4.02 -1.59 -7.49
C VAL A 96 4.79 -0.30 -7.23
N VAL A 97 5.29 -0.12 -6.01
CA VAL A 97 6.14 0.99 -5.58
C VAL A 97 7.47 0.42 -5.10
N ASP A 98 8.56 0.74 -5.80
CA ASP A 98 9.92 0.32 -5.46
C ASP A 98 10.75 1.54 -5.01
N LEU A 99 11.00 1.63 -3.70
CA LEU A 99 11.77 2.73 -3.12
C LEU A 99 13.29 2.59 -3.34
N ASP A 100 13.79 1.39 -3.60
CA ASP A 100 15.21 1.15 -3.89
C ASP A 100 15.55 1.66 -5.29
N ARG A 101 14.67 1.41 -6.27
CA ARG A 101 14.82 1.90 -7.66
C ARG A 101 14.16 3.25 -7.91
N ARG A 102 13.51 3.84 -6.90
CA ARG A 102 12.74 5.10 -7.01
C ARG A 102 11.72 5.06 -8.16
N MET A 103 11.00 3.96 -8.26
CA MET A 103 10.13 3.64 -9.38
C MET A 103 8.72 3.30 -8.89
N THR A 104 7.73 3.55 -9.75
CA THR A 104 6.36 3.06 -9.58
C THR A 104 5.88 2.48 -10.89
N ILE A 105 5.26 1.30 -10.84
CA ILE A 105 4.72 0.60 -11.99
C ILE A 105 3.21 0.47 -11.80
N GLY A 106 2.44 0.88 -12.80
CA GLY A 106 1.00 0.68 -12.87
C GLY A 106 0.62 -0.11 -14.10
N TYR A 107 -0.10 -1.22 -13.91
CA TYR A 107 -0.69 -2.00 -14.98
C TYR A 107 -2.22 -1.98 -14.86
N VAL A 108 -2.89 -1.54 -15.93
CA VAL A 108 -4.34 -1.41 -16.00
C VAL A 108 -4.86 -2.00 -17.31
N MET A 109 -6.04 -2.60 -17.25
CA MET A 109 -6.70 -3.22 -18.40
C MET A 109 -8.20 -3.38 -18.11
N ASN A 110 -8.98 -3.55 -19.16
CA ASN A 110 -10.44 -3.74 -19.08
C ASN A 110 -10.86 -5.20 -19.32
N ARG A 111 -10.00 -6.03 -19.91
CA ARG A 111 -10.25 -7.46 -20.11
C ARG A 111 -9.83 -8.25 -18.88
N MET A 112 -10.78 -8.46 -17.96
CA MET A 112 -10.55 -9.17 -16.69
C MET A 112 -10.12 -10.64 -16.91
N GLY A 113 -9.17 -11.09 -16.11
CA GLY A 113 -8.84 -12.51 -15.87
C GLY A 113 -9.53 -13.05 -14.61
N GLY A 114 -9.28 -14.32 -14.29
CA GLY A 114 -9.83 -14.99 -13.10
C GLY A 114 -9.01 -14.78 -11.82
N ASP A 115 -7.76 -14.32 -11.95
CA ASP A 115 -6.84 -14.19 -10.83
C ASP A 115 -7.21 -13.03 -9.89
N ILE A 116 -7.02 -13.27 -8.59
CA ILE A 116 -7.35 -12.33 -7.52
C ILE A 116 -6.22 -11.35 -7.20
N LEU A 117 -5.00 -11.66 -7.62
CA LEU A 117 -3.80 -10.85 -7.41
C LEU A 117 -2.98 -10.84 -8.72
N GLY A 118 -3.12 -9.78 -9.50
CA GLY A 118 -2.44 -9.66 -10.80
C GLY A 118 -2.96 -10.65 -11.85
N SER A 119 -2.14 -10.93 -12.84
CA SER A 119 -2.36 -11.87 -13.94
C SER A 119 -1.03 -12.17 -14.64
N ASP A 120 -0.96 -13.23 -15.45
CA ASP A 120 0.21 -13.54 -16.28
C ASP A 120 0.67 -12.33 -17.10
N ARG A 121 -0.27 -11.59 -17.68
CA ARG A 121 0.04 -10.37 -18.44
C ARG A 121 0.70 -9.30 -17.58
N SER A 122 0.16 -9.06 -16.37
CA SER A 122 0.78 -8.09 -15.47
C SER A 122 2.18 -8.53 -15.04
N ALA A 123 2.39 -9.84 -14.86
CA ALA A 123 3.69 -10.40 -14.53
C ALA A 123 4.69 -10.19 -15.67
N ASP A 124 4.29 -10.46 -16.92
CA ASP A 124 5.13 -10.22 -18.10
C ASP A 124 5.56 -8.76 -18.22
N TYR A 125 4.61 -7.82 -18.13
CA TYR A 125 4.91 -6.39 -18.24
C TYR A 125 5.77 -5.88 -17.08
N ILE A 126 5.46 -6.27 -15.84
CA ILE A 126 6.23 -5.82 -14.67
C ILE A 126 7.64 -6.44 -14.67
N GLY A 127 7.75 -7.73 -15.03
CA GLY A 127 9.04 -8.40 -15.20
C GLY A 127 9.92 -7.70 -16.24
N ALA A 128 9.37 -7.39 -17.41
CA ALA A 128 10.08 -6.65 -18.45
C ALA A 128 10.55 -5.25 -18.00
N VAL A 129 9.77 -4.55 -17.18
CA VAL A 129 10.20 -3.27 -16.60
C VAL A 129 11.38 -3.46 -15.66
N TYR A 130 11.36 -4.50 -14.80
CA TYR A 130 12.49 -4.78 -13.91
C TYR A 130 13.76 -5.17 -14.67
N GLU A 131 13.64 -5.95 -15.76
CA GLU A 131 14.76 -6.31 -16.64
C GLU A 131 15.38 -5.09 -17.34
N ALA A 132 14.57 -4.09 -17.70
CA ALA A 132 15.07 -2.86 -18.32
C ALA A 132 15.81 -1.92 -17.35
N MET A 133 15.73 -2.19 -16.04
CA MET A 133 16.33 -1.39 -14.97
C MET A 133 17.63 -1.99 -14.40
N THR A 134 18.09 -3.12 -14.97
CA THR A 134 19.40 -3.74 -14.71
C THR A 134 20.46 -3.24 -15.68
#